data_AF-A0A9P8FCZ2-F1
#
_entry.id   AF-A0A9P8FCZ2-F1
#
_cell.length_a   1.000
_cell.length_b   1.000
_cell.length_c   1.000
_cell.angle_alpha   90.00
_cell.angle_beta   90.00
_cell.angle_gamma   90.00
#
_symmetry.space_group_name_H-M   'P 1'
#
loop_
_entity.id
_entity.type
_entity.pdbx_description
1 polymer ?
#
loop_
_entity_poly.entity_id
_entity_poly.type
_entity_poly.pdbx_seq_one_letter_code
_entity_poly.pdbx_strand_id
1 'polypeptide(L)'
;EAYKRQNKLGLALKRFKSIHDIFDVWYEDQFDFHSFSLRKGMIRAYVDMIRWEDHLRQHPFYSRAAYSAIDIYVKLFDDPNHGSTNGDLSDADKKKAEKKARKEKEKAEADKKAAAAAKATATSEEVVKKEDTDPQGEELLKTKDPLAEAMKYLSPLLEQSPLNIKSQQAGFEVFIRREKYLPALKCLVAASKIDASDATVKEQTARLRKTLSELKEPLPEKIKEVIDAELATLP
;
A
#
# COMPACT_ATOMS: atom_id res chain seq x y z
N GLU A 1 -3.50 -10.52 -4.55
CA GLU A 1 -3.75 -10.33 -6.00
C GLU A 1 -4.96 -11.08 -6.56
N ALA A 2 -5.17 -12.38 -6.27
CA ALA A 2 -6.32 -13.12 -6.81
C ALA A 2 -7.67 -12.44 -6.49
N TYR A 3 -7.86 -11.99 -5.24
CA TYR A 3 -9.06 -11.23 -4.85
C TYR A 3 -9.20 -9.89 -5.57
N LYS A 4 -8.10 -9.18 -5.82
CA LYS A 4 -8.08 -7.94 -6.61
C LYS A 4 -8.60 -8.19 -8.03
N ARG A 5 -8.18 -9.28 -8.68
CA ARG A 5 -8.69 -9.67 -10.02
C ARG A 5 -10.16 -10.06 -10.02
N GLN A 6 -10.68 -10.55 -8.89
CA GLN A 6 -12.11 -10.85 -8.71
C GLN A 6 -12.93 -9.65 -8.25
N ASN A 7 -12.34 -8.45 -8.26
CA ASN A 7 -12.94 -7.21 -7.72
C ASN A 7 -13.35 -7.29 -6.24
N LYS A 8 -12.78 -8.22 -5.47
CA LYS A 8 -12.97 -8.33 -4.02
C LYS A 8 -11.92 -7.47 -3.31
N LEU A 9 -12.09 -6.16 -3.42
CA LEU A 9 -11.07 -5.19 -3.03
C LEU A 9 -10.78 -5.18 -1.51
N GLY A 10 -11.80 -5.35 -0.65
CA GLY A 10 -11.61 -5.35 0.81
C GLY A 10 -10.74 -6.50 1.27
N LEU A 11 -11.03 -7.72 0.81
CA LEU A 11 -10.22 -8.89 1.12
C LEU A 11 -8.81 -8.81 0.51
N ALA A 12 -8.66 -8.15 -0.65
CA ALA A 12 -7.36 -7.87 -1.22
C ALA A 12 -6.54 -6.90 -0.36
N LEU A 13 -7.12 -5.75 0.02
CA LEU A 13 -6.49 -4.76 0.89
C LEU A 13 -6.09 -5.35 2.22
N LYS A 14 -6.95 -6.17 2.82
CA LYS A 14 -6.63 -6.89 4.04
C LYS A 14 -5.39 -7.75 3.91
N ARG A 15 -5.28 -8.54 2.83
CA ARG A 15 -4.10 -9.38 2.60
C ARG A 15 -2.84 -8.55 2.35
N PHE A 16 -2.95 -7.42 1.66
CA PHE A 16 -1.81 -6.53 1.46
C PHE A 16 -1.40 -5.83 2.77
N LYS A 17 -2.37 -5.44 3.60
CA LYS A 17 -2.13 -4.92 4.94
C LYS A 17 -1.42 -5.94 5.83
N SER A 18 -1.82 -7.21 5.80
CA SER A 18 -1.10 -8.25 6.56
C SER A 18 0.36 -8.36 6.17
N ILE A 19 0.70 -8.17 4.89
CA ILE A 19 2.10 -8.16 4.43
C ILE A 19 2.80 -6.91 4.99
N HIS A 20 2.17 -5.73 4.92
CA HIS A 20 2.73 -4.51 5.50
C HIS A 20 3.02 -4.68 7.00
N ASP A 21 2.06 -5.19 7.76
CA ASP A 21 2.19 -5.41 9.21
C ASP A 21 3.33 -6.40 9.54
N ILE A 22 3.55 -7.44 8.71
CA ILE A 22 4.69 -8.36 8.88
C ILE A 22 6.02 -7.62 8.72
N PHE A 23 6.12 -6.73 7.74
CA PHE A 23 7.34 -5.94 7.51
C PHE A 23 7.58 -4.90 8.61
N ASP A 24 6.51 -4.39 9.24
CA ASP A 24 6.63 -3.53 10.41
C ASP A 24 7.15 -4.30 11.62
N VAL A 25 6.66 -5.51 11.86
CA VAL A 25 7.21 -6.39 12.91
C VAL A 25 8.69 -6.68 12.67
N TRP A 26 9.08 -7.04 11.44
CA TRP A 26 10.49 -7.28 11.12
C TRP A 26 11.36 -6.04 11.30
N TYR A 27 10.82 -4.85 11.03
CA TYR A 27 11.52 -3.60 11.27
C TYR A 27 11.65 -3.29 12.76
N GLU A 28 10.62 -3.57 13.56
CA GLU A 28 10.64 -3.37 15.02
C GLU A 28 11.52 -4.39 15.76
N ASP A 29 11.61 -5.62 15.26
CA ASP A 29 12.42 -6.70 15.84
C ASP A 29 13.91 -6.31 15.98
N GLN A 30 14.41 -5.36 15.18
CA GLN A 30 15.78 -4.84 15.27
C GLN A 30 16.11 -4.20 16.62
N PHE A 31 15.10 -3.67 17.31
CA PHE A 31 15.29 -2.74 18.42
C PHE A 31 16.11 -3.36 19.56
N ASP A 32 15.80 -4.62 19.91
CA ASP A 32 16.51 -5.35 20.96
C ASP A 32 17.95 -5.72 20.55
N PHE A 33 18.22 -5.83 19.25
CA PHE A 33 19.53 -6.18 18.71
C PHE A 33 20.55 -5.05 18.79
N HIS A 34 20.12 -3.78 18.92
CA HIS A 34 21.04 -2.65 19.15
C HIS A 34 21.84 -2.82 20.44
N SER A 35 21.19 -3.23 21.54
CA SER A 35 21.87 -3.47 22.82
C SER A 35 22.43 -4.89 22.94
N PHE A 36 21.70 -5.89 22.44
CA PHE A 36 22.10 -7.29 22.52
C PHE A 36 23.42 -7.55 21.79
N SER A 37 23.57 -7.04 20.57
CA SER A 37 24.74 -7.32 19.75
C SER A 37 26.01 -6.70 20.32
N LEU A 38 25.91 -5.50 20.92
CA LEU A 38 27.00 -4.86 21.65
C LEU A 38 27.42 -5.69 22.87
N ARG A 39 26.44 -6.17 23.66
CA ARG A 39 26.69 -6.99 24.86
C ARG A 39 27.34 -8.33 24.53
N LYS A 40 26.98 -8.94 23.40
CA LYS A 40 27.50 -10.23 22.94
C LYS A 40 28.76 -10.11 22.07
N GLY A 41 29.21 -8.89 21.77
CA GLY A 41 30.39 -8.65 20.92
C GLY A 41 30.20 -9.04 19.45
N MET A 42 28.95 -9.20 18.98
CA MET A 42 28.61 -9.64 17.63
C MET A 42 28.52 -8.46 16.64
N ILE A 43 29.53 -7.59 16.62
CA ILE A 43 29.47 -6.30 15.92
C ILE A 43 29.33 -6.44 14.40
N ARG A 44 29.99 -7.43 13.79
CA ARG A 44 29.89 -7.67 12.33
C ARG A 44 28.45 -8.03 11.93
N ALA A 45 27.83 -8.98 12.66
CA ALA A 45 26.45 -9.39 12.42
C ALA A 45 25.46 -8.23 12.67
N TYR A 46 25.72 -7.38 13.66
CA TYR A 46 24.93 -6.17 13.89
C TYR A 46 24.98 -5.20 12.70
N VAL A 47 26.18 -4.91 12.18
CA VAL A 47 26.33 -4.03 11.02
C VAL A 47 25.65 -4.62 9.79
N ASP A 48 25.73 -5.94 9.60
CA ASP A 48 25.04 -6.63 8.50
C ASP A 48 23.52 -6.56 8.65
N MET A 49 22.99 -6.69 9.87
CA MET A 49 21.56 -6.53 10.17
C MET A 49 21.07 -5.11 9.86
N ILE A 50 21.78 -4.07 10.32
CA ILE A 50 21.41 -2.66 10.04
C ILE A 50 21.39 -2.39 8.53
N ARG A 51 22.41 -2.85 7.80
CA ARG A 51 22.46 -2.70 6.33
C ARG A 51 21.31 -3.42 5.64
N TRP A 52 20.89 -4.56 6.16
CA TRP A 52 19.74 -5.29 5.65
C TRP A 52 18.42 -4.54 5.92
N GLU A 53 18.26 -3.95 7.11
CA GLU A 53 17.07 -3.19 7.49
C GLU A 53 16.87 -1.89 6.70
N ASP A 54 17.96 -1.20 6.36
CA ASP A 54 17.95 -0.02 5.49
C ASP A 54 17.27 -0.30 4.13
N HIS A 55 17.28 -1.57 3.69
CA HIS A 55 16.72 -2.03 2.41
C HIS A 55 15.55 -3.01 2.58
N LEU A 56 15.01 -3.15 3.79
CA LEU A 56 14.00 -4.17 4.12
C LEU A 56 12.80 -4.16 3.16
N ARG A 57 12.22 -2.98 2.93
CA ARG A 57 11.02 -2.78 2.10
C ARG A 57 11.33 -2.66 0.61
N GLN A 58 12.61 -2.72 0.21
CA GLN A 58 13.00 -2.97 -1.19
C GLN A 58 12.66 -4.39 -1.63
N HIS A 59 12.54 -5.33 -0.68
CA HIS A 59 12.31 -6.72 -1.00
C HIS A 59 11.06 -6.92 -1.88
N PRO A 60 11.12 -7.75 -2.94
CA PRO A 60 10.01 -7.93 -3.89
C PRO A 60 8.67 -8.34 -3.25
N PHE A 61 8.70 -8.98 -2.08
CA PHE A 61 7.49 -9.35 -1.35
C PHE A 61 6.73 -8.12 -0.85
N TYR A 62 7.44 -7.11 -0.34
CA TYR A 62 6.83 -5.87 0.10
C TYR A 62 6.41 -5.04 -1.11
N SER A 63 7.33 -4.77 -2.04
CA SER A 63 7.07 -3.86 -3.16
C SER A 63 5.90 -4.30 -4.03
N ARG A 64 5.78 -5.60 -4.33
CA ARG A 64 4.63 -6.16 -5.07
C ARG A 64 3.30 -5.96 -4.33
N ALA A 65 3.27 -6.17 -3.02
CA ALA A 65 2.07 -6.00 -2.20
C ALA A 65 1.70 -4.51 -2.09
N ALA A 66 2.70 -3.66 -1.85
CA ALA A 66 2.55 -2.21 -1.72
C ALA A 66 2.04 -1.58 -3.02
N TYR A 67 2.62 -1.89 -4.19
CA TYR A 67 2.10 -1.41 -5.48
C TYR A 67 0.65 -1.84 -5.70
N SER A 68 0.31 -3.08 -5.32
CA SER A 68 -1.05 -3.58 -5.47
C SER A 68 -2.05 -2.87 -4.57
N ALA A 69 -1.64 -2.52 -3.34
CA ALA A 69 -2.44 -1.74 -2.40
C ALA A 69 -2.61 -0.29 -2.88
N ILE A 70 -1.52 0.36 -3.29
CA ILE A 70 -1.53 1.74 -3.83
C ILE A 70 -2.48 1.82 -5.03
N ASP A 71 -2.41 0.90 -5.99
CA ASP A 71 -3.33 0.89 -7.14
C ASP A 71 -4.80 0.74 -6.72
N ILE A 72 -5.11 -0.02 -5.66
CA ILE A 72 -6.49 -0.11 -5.16
C ILE A 72 -6.93 1.22 -4.53
N TYR A 73 -6.08 1.85 -3.71
CA TYR A 73 -6.41 3.13 -3.08
C TYR A 73 -6.53 4.27 -4.09
N VAL A 74 -5.68 4.29 -5.13
CA VAL A 74 -5.78 5.23 -6.24
C VAL A 74 -7.12 5.06 -6.98
N LYS A 75 -7.50 3.81 -7.29
CA LYS A 75 -8.81 3.53 -7.91
C LYS A 75 -9.99 3.92 -7.02
N LEU A 76 -9.88 3.70 -5.71
CA LEU A 76 -10.91 4.08 -4.75
C LEU A 76 -11.05 5.60 -4.62
N PHE A 77 -9.95 6.35 -4.80
CA PHE A 77 -10.00 7.81 -4.86
C PHE A 77 -10.66 8.31 -6.15
N ASP A 78 -10.30 7.73 -7.30
CA ASP A 78 -10.86 8.11 -8.61
C ASP A 78 -12.35 7.73 -8.74
N ASP A 79 -12.74 6.59 -8.19
CA ASP A 79 -14.12 6.13 -8.12
C ASP A 79 -14.47 5.65 -6.69
N PRO A 80 -15.12 6.50 -5.88
CA PRO A 80 -15.56 6.12 -4.54
C PRO A 80 -16.56 4.95 -4.53
N ASN A 81 -17.27 4.69 -5.64
CA ASN A 81 -18.21 3.58 -5.75
C ASN A 81 -17.53 2.26 -6.12
N HIS A 82 -16.25 2.24 -6.52
CA HIS A 82 -15.52 1.00 -6.82
C HIS A 82 -15.36 0.07 -5.61
N GLY A 83 -15.48 0.60 -4.39
CA GLY A 83 -15.52 -0.18 -3.14
C GLY A 83 -16.89 -0.80 -2.82
N SER A 84 -17.94 -0.34 -3.50
CA SER A 84 -19.28 -0.91 -3.39
C SER A 84 -19.42 -2.00 -4.43
N THR A 85 -19.29 -3.26 -4.02
CA THR A 85 -19.62 -4.41 -4.86
C THR A 85 -21.13 -4.42 -5.15
N ASN A 86 -21.58 -3.53 -6.02
CA ASN A 86 -22.93 -3.46 -6.59
C ASN A 86 -22.87 -3.18 -8.11
N GLY A 87 -21.72 -3.45 -8.74
CA GLY A 87 -21.63 -3.62 -10.18
C GLY A 87 -22.11 -5.02 -10.59
N ASP A 88 -23.38 -5.10 -10.97
CA ASP A 88 -23.97 -6.12 -11.87
C ASP A 88 -24.09 -7.58 -11.38
N LEU A 89 -24.75 -7.77 -10.24
CA LEU A 89 -25.36 -9.07 -9.91
C LEU A 89 -26.88 -8.90 -9.91
N SER A 90 -27.56 -9.69 -10.74
CA SER A 90 -29.02 -9.81 -10.72
C SER A 90 -29.50 -10.11 -9.29
N ASP A 91 -30.70 -9.65 -8.91
CA ASP A 91 -31.25 -9.85 -7.56
C ASP A 91 -31.33 -11.34 -7.14
N ALA A 92 -31.25 -12.26 -8.10
CA ALA A 92 -31.15 -13.70 -7.85
C ALA A 92 -29.77 -14.14 -7.34
N ASP A 93 -28.68 -13.50 -7.78
CA ASP A 93 -27.32 -13.81 -7.36
C ASP A 93 -26.94 -13.14 -6.04
N LYS A 94 -27.53 -11.97 -5.73
CA LYS A 94 -27.41 -11.32 -4.41
C LYS A 94 -27.99 -12.21 -3.30
N LYS A 95 -29.18 -12.78 -3.50
CA LYS A 95 -29.77 -13.72 -2.53
C LYS A 95 -28.96 -15.01 -2.39
N LYS A 96 -28.34 -15.52 -3.45
CA LYS A 96 -27.45 -16.70 -3.36
C LYS A 96 -26.13 -16.37 -2.66
N ALA A 97 -25.54 -15.21 -2.94
CA ALA A 97 -24.30 -14.75 -2.32
C ALA A 97 -24.50 -14.42 -0.84
N GLU A 98 -25.58 -13.74 -0.47
CA GLU A 98 -25.95 -13.47 0.92
C GLU A 98 -26.24 -14.76 1.69
N LYS A 99 -26.96 -15.72 1.09
CA LYS A 99 -27.23 -17.01 1.73
C LYS A 99 -25.97 -17.86 1.88
N LYS A 100 -25.02 -17.77 0.95
CA LYS A 100 -23.71 -18.44 1.03
C LYS A 100 -22.77 -17.75 2.03
N ALA A 101 -22.73 -16.42 2.04
CA ALA A 101 -21.97 -15.63 3.00
C ALA A 101 -22.51 -15.75 4.43
N ARG A 102 -23.84 -15.84 4.60
CA ARG A 102 -24.46 -16.13 5.90
C ARG A 102 -24.14 -17.54 6.36
N LYS A 103 -24.17 -18.54 5.47
CA LYS A 103 -23.77 -19.92 5.80
C LYS A 103 -22.27 -20.03 6.15
N GLU A 104 -21.40 -19.30 5.45
CA GLU A 104 -19.96 -19.28 5.77
C GLU A 104 -19.68 -18.51 7.07
N LYS A 105 -20.37 -17.38 7.33
CA LYS A 105 -20.28 -16.67 8.62
C LYS A 105 -20.76 -17.55 9.78
N GLU A 106 -21.89 -18.23 9.62
CA GLU A 106 -22.48 -19.10 10.64
C GLU A 106 -21.61 -20.35 10.88
N LYS A 107 -20.98 -20.90 9.82
CA LYS A 107 -20.03 -22.01 9.95
C LYS A 107 -18.70 -21.57 10.57
N ALA A 108 -18.20 -20.38 10.24
CA ALA A 108 -17.01 -19.81 10.86
C ALA A 108 -17.24 -19.42 12.34
N GLU A 109 -18.44 -18.97 12.70
CA GLU A 109 -18.81 -18.68 14.09
C GLU A 109 -19.02 -19.98 14.90
N ALA A 110 -19.58 -21.02 14.28
CA ALA A 110 -19.68 -22.35 14.88
C ALA A 110 -18.31 -23.01 15.09
N ASP A 111 -17.40 -22.93 14.10
CA ASP A 111 -16.03 -23.42 14.22
C ASP A 111 -15.23 -22.61 15.27
N LYS A 112 -15.46 -21.29 15.38
CA LYS A 112 -14.88 -20.47 16.46
C LYS A 112 -15.40 -20.87 17.84
N LYS A 113 -16.70 -21.14 18.00
CA LYS A 113 -17.28 -21.63 19.27
C LYS A 113 -16.78 -23.03 19.62
N ALA A 114 -16.63 -23.91 18.64
CA ALA A 114 -16.05 -25.25 18.83
C ALA A 114 -14.56 -25.19 19.21
N ALA A 115 -13.77 -24.30 18.57
CA ALA A 115 -12.36 -24.10 18.90
C ALA A 115 -12.16 -23.42 20.28
N ALA A 116 -13.07 -22.53 20.69
CA ALA A 116 -13.06 -21.93 22.02
C ALA A 116 -13.41 -22.94 23.12
N ALA A 117 -14.34 -23.86 22.86
CA ALA A 117 -14.68 -24.95 23.80
C ALA A 117 -13.54 -25.98 23.94
N ALA A 118 -12.76 -26.23 22.87
CA ALA A 118 -11.61 -27.12 22.90
C ALA A 118 -10.36 -26.52 23.60
N LYS A 119 -10.28 -25.18 23.73
CA LYS A 119 -9.19 -24.49 24.46
C LYS A 119 -9.36 -24.44 25.97
N ALA A 120 -10.51 -24.85 26.50
CA ALA A 120 -10.76 -24.87 27.95
C ALA A 120 -10.09 -26.06 28.68
N THR A 121 -9.43 -26.98 27.96
CA THR A 121 -8.79 -28.19 28.54
C THR A 121 -7.30 -28.33 28.23
N ALA A 122 -6.65 -27.35 27.61
CA ALA A 122 -5.20 -27.39 27.36
C ALA A 122 -4.52 -26.09 27.82
N THR A 123 -3.89 -26.15 29.00
CA THR A 123 -2.89 -25.20 29.47
C THR A 123 -1.74 -25.15 28.46
N SER A 124 -1.74 -24.12 27.62
CA SER A 124 -0.56 -23.69 26.87
C SER A 124 -0.66 -22.20 26.58
N GLU A 125 0.42 -21.48 26.87
CA GLU A 125 0.62 -20.06 26.60
C GLU A 125 0.59 -19.82 25.09
N GLU A 126 -0.60 -19.71 24.52
CA GLU A 126 -0.78 -19.44 23.10
C GLU A 126 -1.25 -17.99 22.95
N VAL A 127 -0.37 -17.18 22.33
CA VAL A 127 -0.60 -15.82 21.82
C VAL A 127 -2.08 -15.60 21.54
N VAL A 128 -2.69 -14.71 22.32
CA VAL A 128 -4.07 -14.26 22.11
C VAL A 128 -4.17 -13.79 20.67
N LYS A 129 -4.76 -14.61 19.79
CA LYS A 129 -5.16 -14.19 18.45
C LYS A 129 -6.10 -13.02 18.66
N LYS A 130 -5.59 -11.79 18.53
CA LYS A 130 -6.38 -10.57 18.51
C LYS A 130 -7.54 -10.84 17.56
N GLU A 131 -8.76 -10.72 18.09
CA GLU A 131 -9.95 -11.00 17.31
C GLU A 131 -9.97 -10.02 16.13
N ASP A 132 -10.00 -10.58 14.92
CA ASP A 132 -9.94 -9.82 13.68
C ASP A 132 -11.22 -8.99 13.52
N THR A 133 -11.13 -7.69 13.83
CA THR A 133 -12.27 -6.76 13.89
C THR A 133 -12.89 -6.47 12.53
N ASP A 134 -12.15 -6.69 11.44
CA ASP A 134 -12.64 -6.54 10.06
C ASP A 134 -12.33 -7.79 9.22
N PRO A 135 -13.09 -8.89 9.38
CA PRO A 135 -12.87 -10.15 8.66
C PRO A 135 -12.83 -10.00 7.12
N GLN A 136 -13.59 -9.05 6.57
CA GLN A 136 -13.80 -8.87 5.12
C GLN A 136 -13.04 -7.67 4.51
N GLY A 137 -12.42 -6.81 5.30
CA GLY A 137 -11.73 -5.61 4.81
C GLY A 137 -12.70 -4.49 4.39
N GLU A 138 -13.92 -4.48 4.94
CA GLU A 138 -14.95 -3.49 4.60
C GLU A 138 -14.63 -2.11 5.18
N GLU A 139 -13.96 -2.03 6.32
CA GLU A 139 -13.53 -0.76 6.92
C GLU A 139 -12.37 -0.16 6.11
N LEU A 140 -11.46 -1.01 5.63
CA LEU A 140 -10.35 -0.59 4.76
C LEU A 140 -10.84 0.02 3.44
N LEU A 141 -11.99 -0.42 2.93
CA LEU A 141 -12.63 0.15 1.73
C LEU A 141 -13.40 1.44 2.00
N LYS A 142 -13.93 1.62 3.21
CA LYS A 142 -14.70 2.81 3.59
C LYS A 142 -13.81 3.91 4.16
N THR A 143 -12.50 3.86 3.92
CA THR A 143 -11.57 4.88 4.39
C THR A 143 -11.95 6.25 3.86
N LYS A 144 -11.92 7.26 4.74
CA LYS A 144 -12.25 8.65 4.39
C LYS A 144 -11.19 9.31 3.52
N ASP A 145 -9.94 8.83 3.61
CA ASP A 145 -8.81 9.33 2.84
C ASP A 145 -7.98 8.16 2.28
N PRO A 146 -8.35 7.63 1.10
CA PRO A 146 -7.61 6.56 0.42
C PRO A 146 -6.15 6.93 0.13
N LEU A 147 -5.88 8.21 -0.17
CA LEU A 147 -4.53 8.65 -0.55
C LEU A 147 -3.61 8.71 0.67
N ALA A 148 -4.11 9.10 1.85
CA ALA A 148 -3.34 9.00 3.08
C ALA A 148 -2.99 7.55 3.43
N GLU A 149 -3.92 6.60 3.21
CA GLU A 149 -3.61 5.17 3.40
C GLU A 149 -2.57 4.68 2.38
N ALA A 150 -2.66 5.11 1.11
CA ALA A 150 -1.65 4.80 0.10
C ALA A 150 -0.25 5.30 0.48
N MET A 151 -0.15 6.45 1.16
CA MET A 151 1.13 7.01 1.61
C MET A 151 1.87 6.11 2.60
N LYS A 152 1.17 5.31 3.41
CA LYS A 152 1.81 4.36 4.34
C LYS A 152 2.63 3.30 3.60
N TYR A 153 2.17 2.92 2.40
CA TYR A 153 2.89 1.99 1.53
C TYR A 153 3.92 2.72 0.66
N LEU A 154 3.61 3.93 0.20
CA LEU A 154 4.45 4.67 -0.73
C LEU A 154 5.70 5.27 -0.07
N SER A 155 5.59 5.84 1.13
CA SER A 155 6.71 6.55 1.77
C SER A 155 7.92 5.63 1.96
N PRO A 156 7.76 4.41 2.51
CA PRO A 156 8.89 3.51 2.67
C PRO A 156 9.46 3.00 1.33
N LEU A 157 8.63 2.89 0.28
CA LEU A 157 9.10 2.53 -1.06
C LEU A 157 9.98 3.62 -1.69
N LEU A 158 9.63 4.89 -1.51
CA LEU A 158 10.41 6.00 -2.06
C LEU A 158 11.71 6.22 -1.28
N GLU A 159 11.69 5.96 0.03
CA GLU A 159 12.87 6.04 0.90
C GLU A 159 13.87 4.90 0.66
N GLN A 160 13.39 3.66 0.68
CA GLN A 160 14.25 2.47 0.60
C GLN A 160 14.43 1.93 -0.82
N SER A 161 13.68 2.43 -1.82
CA SER A 161 13.79 2.01 -3.22
C SER A 161 13.71 3.15 -4.24
N PRO A 162 14.56 4.19 -4.11
CA PRO A 162 14.52 5.35 -5.00
C PRO A 162 14.90 5.01 -6.45
N LEU A 163 15.69 3.96 -6.66
CA LEU A 163 16.13 3.51 -8.00
C LEU A 163 15.10 2.61 -8.70
N ASN A 164 13.94 2.37 -8.11
CA ASN A 164 12.90 1.55 -8.74
C ASN A 164 11.90 2.42 -9.52
N ILE A 165 11.83 2.23 -10.83
CA ILE A 165 10.93 3.00 -11.70
C ILE A 165 9.46 2.87 -11.30
N LYS A 166 9.01 1.67 -10.87
CA LYS A 166 7.62 1.44 -10.48
C LYS A 166 7.24 2.16 -9.19
N SER A 167 8.18 2.26 -8.23
CA SER A 167 7.98 3.09 -7.03
C SER A 167 7.77 4.55 -7.40
N GLN A 168 8.58 5.08 -8.32
CA GLN A 168 8.47 6.46 -8.77
C GLN A 168 7.18 6.71 -9.54
N GLN A 169 6.80 5.81 -10.46
CA GLN A 169 5.54 5.87 -11.19
C GLN A 169 4.32 5.85 -10.25
N ALA A 170 4.33 4.95 -9.25
CA ALA A 170 3.28 4.90 -8.24
C ALA A 170 3.25 6.17 -7.37
N GLY A 171 4.44 6.72 -7.07
CA GLY A 171 4.57 7.99 -6.35
C GLY A 171 3.94 9.16 -7.09
N PHE A 172 4.20 9.26 -8.40
CA PHE A 172 3.56 10.26 -9.25
C PHE A 172 2.04 10.18 -9.21
N GLU A 173 1.46 8.98 -9.38
CA GLU A 173 0.00 8.78 -9.38
C GLU A 173 -0.66 9.21 -8.06
N VAL A 174 0.01 8.99 -6.92
CA VAL A 174 -0.50 9.42 -5.62
C VAL A 174 -0.33 10.94 -5.46
N PHE A 175 0.85 11.49 -5.74
CA PHE A 175 1.11 12.92 -5.51
C PHE A 175 0.31 13.85 -6.41
N ILE A 176 0.07 13.48 -7.67
CA ILE A 176 -0.74 14.27 -8.59
C ILE A 176 -2.18 14.41 -8.10
N ARG A 177 -2.76 13.32 -7.54
CA ARG A 177 -4.12 13.30 -6.96
C ARG A 177 -4.22 14.03 -5.63
N ARG A 178 -3.12 14.09 -4.87
CA ARG A 178 -3.01 14.90 -3.65
C ARG A 178 -2.74 16.38 -3.94
N GLU A 179 -2.72 16.79 -5.21
CA GLU A 179 -2.38 18.16 -5.65
C GLU A 179 -0.99 18.63 -5.17
N LYS A 180 -0.07 17.66 -4.97
CA LYS A 180 1.32 17.93 -4.56
C LYS A 180 2.25 17.83 -5.78
N TYR A 181 2.28 18.91 -6.57
CA TYR A 181 3.00 18.93 -7.86
C TYR A 181 4.52 18.81 -7.73
N LEU A 182 5.15 19.39 -6.70
CA LEU A 182 6.60 19.29 -6.49
C LEU A 182 7.06 17.84 -6.21
N PRO A 183 6.47 17.11 -5.24
CA PRO A 183 6.74 15.69 -5.06
C PRO A 183 6.45 14.85 -6.31
N ALA A 184 5.37 15.16 -7.04
CA ALA A 184 5.06 14.47 -8.29
C ALA A 184 6.17 14.66 -9.34
N LEU A 185 6.64 15.90 -9.52
CA LEU A 185 7.75 16.21 -10.42
C LEU A 185 9.06 15.54 -9.98
N LYS A 186 9.37 15.53 -8.67
CA LYS A 186 10.53 14.82 -8.13
C LYS A 186 10.50 13.33 -8.49
N CYS A 187 9.33 12.69 -8.42
CA CYS A 187 9.17 11.29 -8.82
C CYS A 187 9.43 11.11 -10.33
N LEU A 188 8.92 12.01 -11.18
CA LEU A 188 9.17 11.94 -12.63
C LEU A 188 10.63 12.15 -13.00
N VAL A 189 11.31 13.12 -12.39
CA VAL A 189 12.74 13.35 -12.60
C VAL A 189 13.53 12.11 -12.17
N ALA A 190 13.19 11.49 -11.03
CA ALA A 190 13.81 10.25 -10.60
C ALA A 190 13.53 9.09 -11.57
N ALA A 191 12.29 8.94 -12.06
CA ALA A 191 11.91 7.92 -13.02
C ALA A 191 12.62 8.11 -14.37
N SER A 192 12.69 9.34 -14.88
CA SER A 192 13.36 9.68 -16.13
C SER A 192 14.87 9.48 -16.06
N LYS A 193 15.50 9.71 -14.90
CA LYS A 193 16.92 9.37 -14.65
C LYS A 193 17.20 7.87 -14.70
N ILE A 194 16.21 7.03 -14.39
CA ILE A 194 16.32 5.57 -14.47
C ILE A 194 16.09 5.12 -15.92
N ASP A 195 14.97 5.55 -16.52
CA ASP A 195 14.63 5.25 -17.91
C ASP A 195 13.77 6.39 -18.51
N ALA A 196 14.39 7.23 -19.33
CA ALA A 196 13.72 8.31 -20.06
C ALA A 196 12.89 7.80 -21.27
N SER A 197 13.12 6.57 -21.71
CA SER A 197 12.43 5.98 -22.86
C SER A 197 11.08 5.35 -22.50
N ASP A 198 10.88 5.06 -21.21
CA ASP A 198 9.68 4.45 -20.65
C ASP A 198 8.40 5.20 -21.06
N ALA A 199 7.42 4.44 -21.54
CA ALA A 199 6.17 4.99 -22.07
C ALA A 199 5.33 5.65 -20.97
N THR A 200 5.32 5.06 -19.77
CA THR A 200 4.54 5.58 -18.64
C THR A 200 5.14 6.89 -18.13
N VAL A 201 6.46 7.05 -18.09
CA VAL A 201 7.10 8.33 -17.74
C VAL A 201 6.69 9.44 -18.70
N LYS A 202 6.67 9.18 -20.01
CA LYS A 202 6.23 10.17 -21.02
C LYS A 202 4.75 10.53 -20.86
N GLU A 203 3.91 9.53 -20.67
CA GLU A 203 2.47 9.73 -20.41
C GLU A 203 2.25 10.59 -19.16
N GLN A 204 2.91 10.25 -18.06
CA GLN A 204 2.81 10.98 -16.79
C GLN A 204 3.36 12.40 -16.91
N THR A 205 4.44 12.60 -17.66
CA THR A 205 4.99 13.94 -17.93
C THR A 205 4.01 14.79 -18.73
N ALA A 206 3.42 14.24 -19.80
CA ALA A 206 2.38 14.92 -20.58
C ALA A 206 1.16 15.26 -19.71
N ARG A 207 0.75 14.33 -18.83
CA ARG A 207 -0.36 14.55 -17.87
C ARG A 207 -0.03 15.68 -16.89
N LEU A 208 1.19 15.72 -16.34
CA LEU A 208 1.62 16.79 -15.44
C LEU A 208 1.60 18.15 -16.15
N ARG A 209 2.13 18.25 -17.38
CA ARG A 209 2.09 19.47 -18.19
C ARG A 209 0.67 19.97 -18.40
N LYS A 210 -0.25 19.05 -18.76
CA LYS A 210 -1.67 19.37 -18.92
C LYS A 210 -2.29 19.86 -17.60
N THR A 211 -2.10 19.15 -16.49
CA THR A 211 -2.65 19.55 -15.19
C THR A 211 -2.14 20.93 -14.75
N LEU A 212 -0.86 21.25 -14.98
CA LEU A 212 -0.31 22.56 -14.66
C LEU A 212 -0.85 23.68 -15.55
N SER A 213 -1.19 23.38 -16.82
CA SER A 213 -1.81 24.35 -17.73
C SER A 213 -3.28 24.64 -17.40
N GLU A 214 -3.97 23.68 -16.79
CA GLU A 214 -5.41 23.76 -16.44
C GLU A 214 -5.64 24.27 -15.01
N LEU A 215 -4.58 24.65 -14.29
CA LEU A 215 -4.67 25.09 -12.91
C LEU A 215 -5.45 26.40 -12.78
N LYS A 216 -6.54 26.38 -12.01
CA LYS A 216 -7.39 27.55 -11.77
C LYS A 216 -6.75 28.58 -10.85
N GLU A 217 -5.94 28.12 -9.90
CA GLU A 217 -5.19 28.96 -8.97
C GLU A 217 -3.70 28.93 -9.33
N PRO A 218 -3.03 30.08 -9.42
CA PRO A 218 -1.61 30.13 -9.72
C PRO A 218 -0.80 29.56 -8.54
N LEU A 219 0.15 28.67 -8.84
CA LEU A 219 1.13 28.20 -7.86
C LEU A 219 2.00 29.36 -7.35
N PRO A 220 2.51 29.26 -6.11
CA PRO A 220 3.50 30.21 -5.61
C PRO A 220 4.67 30.37 -6.60
N GLU A 221 5.09 31.62 -6.84
CA GLU A 221 6.05 31.97 -7.91
C GLU A 221 7.33 31.14 -7.87
N LYS A 222 7.91 30.96 -6.68
CA LYS A 222 9.10 30.10 -6.45
C LYS A 222 8.88 28.64 -6.84
N ILE A 223 7.68 28.11 -6.60
CA ILE A 223 7.34 26.73 -6.94
C ILE A 223 7.18 26.59 -8.45
N LYS A 224 6.52 27.57 -9.07
CA LYS A 224 6.33 27.60 -10.52
C LYS A 224 7.66 27.66 -11.27
N GLU A 225 8.58 28.52 -10.84
CA GLU A 225 9.92 28.64 -11.43
C GLU A 225 10.68 27.31 -11.42
N VAL A 226 10.70 26.61 -10.27
CA VAL A 226 11.34 25.29 -10.14
C VAL A 226 10.67 24.25 -11.02
N ILE A 227 9.33 24.26 -11.07
CA ILE A 227 8.56 23.32 -11.89
C ILE A 227 8.87 23.53 -13.38
N ASP A 228 8.86 24.77 -13.85
CA ASP A 228 9.10 25.10 -15.26
C ASP A 228 10.55 24.76 -15.67
N ALA A 229 11.54 25.02 -14.80
CA ALA A 229 12.94 24.68 -15.05
C ALA A 229 13.18 23.16 -15.17
N GLU A 230 12.63 22.37 -14.26
CA GLU A 230 12.80 20.91 -14.25
C GLU A 230 11.95 20.23 -15.32
N LEU A 231 10.75 20.73 -15.63
CA LEU A 231 9.90 20.20 -16.72
C LEU A 231 10.55 20.32 -18.10
N ALA A 232 11.41 21.32 -18.30
CA ALA A 232 12.17 21.48 -19.54
C ALA A 232 13.22 20.37 -19.74
N THR A 233 13.65 19.72 -18.66
CA THR A 233 14.62 18.60 -18.71
C THR A 233 13.96 17.25 -18.96
N LEU A 234 12.65 17.14 -18.75
CA LEU A 234 11.88 15.92 -18.93
C LEU A 234 11.47 15.71 -20.39
N PRO A 235 11.39 14.44 -20.85
CA PRO A 235 11.04 14.10 -22.23
C PRO A 235 9.60 14.46 -22.64
#